data_AF-A0A7S2MP81-F1
#
_entry.id   AF-A0A7S2MP81-F1
#
_cell.length_a   1.000
_cell.length_b   1.000
_cell.length_c   1.000
_cell.angle_alpha   90.00
_cell.angle_beta   90.00
_cell.angle_gamma   90.00
#
_symmetry.space_group_name_H-M   'P 1'
#
loop_
_entity.id
_entity.type
_entity.pdbx_description
1 polymer ?
#
loop_
_entity_poly.entity_id
_entity_poly.type
_entity_poly.pdbx_seq_one_letter_code
_entity_poly.pdbx_strand_id
1 'polypeptide(L)'
;APVARILALIFSLGGDGVGGCGYLTRGWPYGPICKDSQDGAEENKEDTDRLRDALHQGARKKFDPIGELMEIKMNFLFVVFLAPVMPLGLLPTVVARLLEVRFKATKLLFVRQHDWPQTAELLHATQDGFTHFACFLAVVWHCGLALVTFNRSVHSWGGGTILGLWVAAVAGVYAALYLMSVLVHRVARCL
;
A
#
# COMPACT_ATOMS: atom_id res chain seq x y z
N ALA A 1 4.70 0.69 -20.72
CA ALA A 1 4.70 -0.70 -20.22
C ALA A 1 3.50 -1.48 -20.78
N PRO A 2 3.69 -2.31 -21.81
CA PRO A 2 2.61 -3.09 -22.44
C PRO A 2 1.92 -4.05 -21.46
N VAL A 3 2.67 -4.60 -20.50
CA VAL A 3 2.18 -5.50 -19.45
C VAL A 3 1.11 -4.84 -18.57
N ALA A 4 1.29 -3.55 -18.23
CA ALA A 4 0.33 -2.81 -17.41
C ALA A 4 -0.99 -2.55 -18.15
N ARG A 5 -0.94 -2.34 -19.48
CA ARG A 5 -2.16 -2.19 -20.32
C ARG A 5 -2.94 -3.49 -20.43
N ILE A 6 -2.24 -4.62 -20.56
CA ILE A 6 -2.86 -5.95 -20.63
C ILE A 6 -3.53 -6.31 -19.29
N LEU A 7 -2.84 -6.05 -18.17
CA LEU A 7 -3.43 -6.24 -16.84
C LEU A 7 -4.62 -5.31 -16.61
N ALA A 8 -4.53 -4.05 -17.02
CA ALA A 8 -5.63 -3.10 -16.91
C ALA A 8 -6.87 -3.53 -17.72
N LEU A 9 -6.69 -4.11 -18.91
CA LEU A 9 -7.78 -4.67 -19.72
C LEU A 9 -8.42 -5.92 -19.09
N ILE A 10 -7.61 -6.79 -18.47
CA ILE A 10 -8.09 -7.98 -17.76
C ILE A 10 -8.91 -7.58 -16.52
N PHE A 11 -8.52 -6.50 -15.84
CA PHE A 11 -9.25 -6.00 -14.68
C PHE A 11 -10.43 -5.08 -15.04
N SER A 12 -10.41 -4.38 -16.18
CA SER A 12 -11.49 -3.44 -16.56
C SER A 12 -12.71 -4.10 -17.20
N LEU A 13 -12.58 -5.31 -17.77
CA LEU A 13 -13.66 -5.97 -18.52
C LEU A 13 -14.52 -6.94 -17.71
N GLY A 14 -14.36 -6.97 -16.38
CA GLY A 14 -15.12 -7.86 -15.51
C GLY A 14 -14.63 -9.30 -15.68
N GLY A 15 -13.80 -9.75 -14.74
CA GLY A 15 -13.50 -11.17 -14.54
C GLY A 15 -14.71 -11.93 -13.99
N ASP A 16 -15.88 -11.76 -14.61
CA ASP A 16 -17.05 -12.56 -14.33
C ASP A 16 -16.80 -13.96 -14.93
N GLY A 17 -16.53 -14.93 -14.05
CA GLY A 17 -16.52 -16.36 -14.36
C GLY A 17 -15.24 -16.98 -14.95
N VAL A 18 -14.37 -16.25 -15.64
CA VAL A 18 -13.20 -16.87 -16.32
C VAL A 18 -11.87 -16.31 -15.82
N GLY A 19 -11.18 -17.12 -15.00
CA GLY A 19 -9.93 -16.75 -14.32
C GLY A 19 -8.92 -16.05 -15.23
N GLY A 20 -8.36 -14.94 -14.75
CA GLY A 20 -7.54 -14.01 -15.55
C GLY A 20 -6.34 -14.62 -16.30
N CYS A 21 -5.80 -15.77 -15.86
CA CYS A 21 -4.79 -16.52 -16.62
C CYS A 21 -5.38 -17.31 -17.80
N GLY A 22 -6.61 -17.82 -17.68
CA GLY A 22 -7.34 -18.50 -18.76
C GLY A 22 -7.68 -17.57 -19.91
N TYR A 23 -7.93 -16.30 -19.62
CA TYR A 23 -8.12 -15.27 -20.63
C TYR A 23 -6.86 -15.01 -21.48
N LEU A 24 -5.67 -15.05 -20.85
CA LEU A 24 -4.38 -14.90 -21.54
C LEU A 24 -4.06 -16.08 -22.46
N THR A 25 -4.49 -17.29 -22.10
CA THR A 25 -4.26 -18.50 -22.89
C THR A 25 -5.38 -18.79 -23.90
N ARG A 26 -6.60 -18.27 -23.69
CA ARG A 26 -7.78 -18.57 -24.52
C ARG A 26 -8.43 -17.38 -25.24
N GLY A 27 -8.06 -16.13 -24.91
CA GLY A 27 -8.67 -14.90 -25.46
C GLY A 27 -9.99 -14.49 -24.78
N TRP A 28 -10.44 -13.22 -24.97
CA TRP A 28 -11.80 -12.74 -24.58
C TRP A 28 -12.83 -13.71 -25.15
N PRO A 29 -14.03 -13.95 -24.57
CA PRO A 29 -14.94 -15.11 -24.75
C PRO A 29 -15.13 -15.70 -26.16
N TYR A 30 -14.07 -16.15 -26.81
CA TYR A 30 -13.95 -16.18 -28.26
C TYR A 30 -13.21 -17.44 -28.73
N GLY A 31 -13.90 -18.57 -28.68
CA GLY A 31 -14.20 -19.15 -29.98
C GLY A 31 -15.42 -18.39 -30.55
N PRO A 32 -15.57 -18.22 -31.87
CA PRO A 32 -16.88 -17.86 -32.41
C PRO A 32 -17.91 -18.79 -31.76
N ILE A 33 -19.06 -18.25 -31.33
CA ILE A 33 -20.19 -19.07 -30.89
C ILE A 33 -20.70 -19.79 -32.14
N CYS A 34 -20.00 -20.85 -32.54
CA CYS A 34 -20.52 -21.83 -33.46
C CYS A 34 -21.63 -22.51 -32.67
N LYS A 35 -22.87 -22.14 -32.98
CA LYS A 35 -24.06 -22.86 -32.56
C LYS A 35 -24.08 -24.24 -33.22
N ASP A 36 -23.14 -25.11 -32.87
CA ASP A 36 -23.23 -26.50 -33.27
C ASP A 36 -24.30 -27.13 -32.38
N SER A 37 -25.46 -27.35 -32.99
CA SER A 37 -26.75 -27.64 -32.34
C SER A 37 -26.86 -29.10 -31.87
N GLN A 38 -25.79 -29.68 -31.33
CA GLN A 38 -25.74 -31.08 -30.92
C GLN A 38 -25.01 -31.23 -29.58
N ASP A 39 -25.66 -30.80 -28.50
CA ASP A 39 -25.67 -31.44 -27.17
C ASP A 39 -26.26 -30.48 -26.10
N GLY A 40 -27.57 -30.20 -26.18
CA GLY A 40 -28.26 -29.24 -25.30
C GLY A 40 -28.31 -29.61 -23.80
N ALA A 41 -27.72 -30.73 -23.40
CA ALA A 41 -27.63 -31.15 -22.00
C ALA A 41 -26.30 -30.73 -21.32
N GLU A 42 -25.20 -30.55 -22.06
CA GLU A 42 -23.92 -30.12 -21.48
C GLU A 42 -23.82 -28.59 -21.36
N GLU A 43 -24.36 -27.85 -22.34
CA GLU A 43 -24.36 -26.38 -22.35
C GLU A 43 -25.06 -25.78 -21.12
N ASN A 44 -26.16 -26.41 -20.67
CA ASN A 44 -26.88 -25.98 -19.47
C ASN A 44 -26.04 -26.09 -18.17
N LYS A 45 -25.09 -27.04 -18.08
CA LYS A 45 -24.27 -27.20 -16.86
C LYS A 45 -23.25 -26.09 -16.75
N GLU A 46 -22.55 -25.76 -17.85
CA GLU A 46 -21.57 -24.67 -17.85
C GLU A 46 -22.19 -23.33 -17.49
N ASP A 47 -23.38 -23.05 -18.03
CA ASP A 47 -24.09 -21.80 -17.73
C ASP A 47 -24.53 -21.73 -16.26
N THR A 48 -24.98 -22.85 -15.68
CA THR A 48 -25.31 -22.90 -14.25
C THR A 48 -24.08 -22.70 -13.36
N ASP A 49 -22.92 -23.23 -13.75
CA ASP A 49 -21.67 -23.07 -13.00
C ASP A 49 -21.17 -21.62 -13.10
N ARG A 50 -21.24 -20.99 -14.28
CA ARG A 50 -20.89 -19.56 -14.47
C ARG A 50 -21.81 -18.64 -13.68
N LEU A 51 -23.13 -18.91 -13.69
CA LEU A 51 -24.10 -18.15 -12.90
C LEU A 51 -23.82 -18.29 -11.39
N ARG A 52 -23.49 -19.51 -10.95
CA ARG A 52 -23.12 -19.78 -9.56
C ARG A 52 -21.85 -19.03 -9.16
N ASP A 53 -20.85 -19.00 -10.02
CA ASP A 53 -19.61 -18.24 -9.78
C ASP A 53 -19.87 -16.73 -9.71
N ALA A 54 -20.69 -16.19 -10.61
CA ALA A 54 -21.09 -14.78 -10.58
C ALA A 54 -21.85 -14.43 -9.28
N LEU A 55 -22.77 -15.29 -8.84
CA LEU A 55 -23.47 -15.13 -7.57
C LEU A 55 -22.51 -15.23 -6.37
N HIS A 56 -21.54 -16.14 -6.41
CA HIS A 56 -20.51 -16.24 -5.37
C HIS A 56 -19.63 -15.00 -5.31
N GLN A 57 -19.31 -14.36 -6.44
CA GLN A 57 -18.57 -13.11 -6.46
C GLN A 57 -19.38 -11.97 -5.83
N GLY A 58 -20.68 -11.88 -6.13
CA GLY A 58 -21.59 -10.90 -5.52
C GLY A 58 -21.78 -11.09 -4.01
N ALA A 59 -21.63 -12.32 -3.51
CA ALA A 59 -21.70 -12.64 -2.09
C ALA A 59 -20.40 -12.33 -1.30
N ARG A 60 -19.29 -11.98 -1.96
CA ARG A 60 -18.03 -11.66 -1.29
C ARG A 60 -18.12 -10.31 -0.56
N LYS A 61 -17.34 -10.17 0.51
CA LYS A 61 -17.26 -8.90 1.26
C LYS A 61 -16.56 -7.84 0.41
N LYS A 62 -17.16 -6.63 0.34
CA LYS A 62 -16.54 -5.44 -0.28
C LYS A 62 -15.17 -5.15 0.32
N PHE A 63 -14.23 -4.67 -0.48
CA PHE A 63 -12.92 -4.26 0.02
C PHE A 63 -13.06 -2.95 0.80
N ASP A 64 -12.29 -2.82 1.90
CA ASP A 64 -12.29 -1.61 2.72
C ASP A 64 -10.88 -1.00 2.66
N PRO A 65 -10.61 -0.11 1.68
CA PRO A 65 -9.29 0.44 1.47
C PRO A 65 -8.82 1.30 2.65
N ILE A 66 -9.74 1.95 3.37
CA ILE A 66 -9.41 2.87 4.47
C ILE A 66 -8.88 2.09 5.67
N GLY A 67 -9.56 1.00 6.05
CA GLY A 67 -9.10 0.14 7.14
C GLY A 67 -7.71 -0.46 6.87
N GLU A 68 -7.49 -0.94 5.65
CA GLU A 68 -6.23 -1.53 5.22
C GLU A 68 -5.09 -0.50 5.16
N LEU A 69 -5.38 0.74 4.74
CA LEU A 69 -4.44 1.86 4.78
C LEU A 69 -4.06 2.24 6.22
N MET A 70 -5.04 2.30 7.13
CA MET A 70 -4.82 2.66 8.53
C MET A 70 -3.87 1.67 9.22
N GLU A 71 -4.01 0.37 8.94
CA GLU A 71 -3.10 -0.66 9.44
C GLU A 71 -1.66 -0.43 8.97
N ILE A 72 -1.47 -0.08 7.69
CA ILE A 72 -0.14 0.24 7.13
C ILE A 72 0.44 1.49 7.79
N LYS A 73 -0.37 2.54 7.95
CA LYS A 73 0.02 3.79 8.62
C LYS A 73 0.45 3.55 10.07
N MET A 74 -0.29 2.75 10.82
CA MET A 74 0.05 2.41 12.21
C MET A 74 1.37 1.64 12.30
N ASN A 75 1.58 0.63 11.45
CA ASN A 75 2.84 -0.10 11.49
C ASN A 75 4.03 0.78 11.07
N PHE A 76 3.85 1.64 10.07
CA PHE A 76 4.87 2.62 9.71
C PHE A 76 5.28 3.49 10.91
N LEU A 77 4.33 4.00 11.70
CA LEU A 77 4.64 4.75 12.91
C LEU A 77 5.44 3.90 13.91
N PHE A 78 5.01 2.66 14.18
CA PHE A 78 5.74 1.76 15.08
C PHE A 78 7.19 1.56 14.64
N VAL A 79 7.41 1.27 13.36
CA VAL A 79 8.74 1.11 12.76
C VAL A 79 9.57 2.38 12.96
N VAL A 80 9.02 3.54 12.62
CA VAL A 80 9.75 4.81 12.65
C VAL A 80 10.09 5.27 14.07
N PHE A 81 9.20 5.08 15.04
CA PHE A 81 9.43 5.50 16.44
C PHE A 81 10.25 4.50 17.25
N LEU A 82 10.14 3.20 16.98
CA LEU A 82 10.84 2.15 17.74
C LEU A 82 12.20 1.79 17.16
N ALA A 83 12.50 2.20 15.92
CA ALA A 83 13.79 1.97 15.27
C ALA A 83 15.02 2.27 16.15
N PRO A 84 15.10 3.40 16.90
CA PRO A 84 16.26 3.74 17.72
C PRO A 84 16.34 2.93 19.00
N VAL A 85 15.18 2.48 19.51
CA VAL A 85 15.07 1.80 20.81
C VAL A 85 15.47 0.33 20.65
N MET A 86 14.98 -0.32 19.58
CA MET A 86 15.23 -1.75 19.35
C MET A 86 15.44 -2.04 17.84
N PRO A 87 16.63 -1.78 17.30
CA PRO A 87 16.89 -1.94 15.87
C PRO A 87 16.77 -3.40 15.40
N LEU A 88 17.09 -4.38 16.25
CA LEU A 88 16.93 -5.80 15.92
C LEU A 88 15.45 -6.21 15.80
N GLY A 89 14.54 -5.51 16.46
CA GLY A 89 13.09 -5.73 16.37
C GLY A 89 12.48 -5.30 15.03
N LEU A 90 13.21 -4.49 14.23
CA LEU A 90 12.76 -4.10 12.90
C LEU A 90 12.77 -5.24 11.90
N LEU A 91 13.76 -6.14 11.98
CA LEU A 91 13.89 -7.26 11.03
C LEU A 91 12.62 -8.12 10.95
N PRO A 92 12.09 -8.67 12.05
CA PRO A 92 10.84 -9.44 11.98
C PRO A 92 9.66 -8.58 11.52
N THR A 93 9.64 -7.28 11.85
CA THR A 93 8.57 -6.37 11.41
C THR A 93 8.59 -6.17 9.89
N VAL A 94 9.78 -5.97 9.30
CA VAL A 94 9.95 -5.85 7.84
C VAL A 94 9.57 -7.15 7.13
N VAL A 95 9.99 -8.31 7.66
CA VAL A 95 9.60 -9.62 7.11
C VAL A 95 8.09 -9.82 7.19
N ALA A 96 7.47 -9.50 8.33
CA ALA A 96 6.03 -9.55 8.50
C ALA A 96 5.31 -8.68 7.47
N ARG A 97 5.81 -7.47 7.19
CA ARG A 97 5.19 -6.58 6.19
C ARG A 97 5.41 -7.04 4.75
N LEU A 98 6.56 -7.63 4.42
CA LEU A 98 6.75 -8.28 3.12
C LEU A 98 5.75 -9.42 2.90
N LEU A 99 5.55 -10.26 3.92
CA LEU A 99 4.54 -11.33 3.88
C LEU A 99 3.13 -10.75 3.80
N GLU A 100 2.83 -9.73 4.58
CA GLU A 100 1.52 -9.07 4.58
C GLU A 100 1.17 -8.50 3.19
N VAL A 101 2.11 -7.84 2.51
CA VAL A 101 1.88 -7.31 1.15
C VAL A 101 1.55 -8.44 0.17
N ARG A 102 2.24 -9.58 0.27
CA ARG A 102 1.96 -10.76 -0.56
C ARG A 102 0.58 -11.36 -0.25
N PHE A 103 0.25 -11.53 1.03
CA PHE A 103 -1.05 -12.05 1.44
C PHE A 103 -2.20 -11.10 1.12
N LYS A 104 -2.00 -9.77 1.18
CA LYS A 104 -3.02 -8.78 0.78
C LYS A 104 -3.33 -8.86 -0.71
N ALA A 105 -2.32 -9.02 -1.57
CA ALA A 105 -2.55 -9.23 -3.00
C ALA A 105 -3.38 -10.50 -3.26
N THR A 106 -3.02 -11.61 -2.61
CA THR A 106 -3.78 -12.87 -2.70
C THR A 106 -5.21 -12.72 -2.14
N LYS A 107 -5.38 -12.04 -1.00
CA LYS A 107 -6.69 -11.76 -0.37
C LYS A 107 -7.59 -10.92 -1.28
N LEU A 108 -7.02 -9.93 -1.96
CA LEU A 108 -7.74 -9.11 -2.94
C LEU A 108 -8.23 -9.93 -4.15
N LEU A 109 -7.42 -10.89 -4.62
CA LEU A 109 -7.78 -11.70 -5.79
C LEU A 109 -8.82 -12.79 -5.47
N PHE A 110 -8.70 -13.45 -4.31
CA PHE A 110 -9.49 -14.66 -4.03
C PHE A 110 -10.63 -14.46 -3.02
N VAL A 111 -10.54 -13.49 -2.11
CA VAL A 111 -11.46 -13.37 -0.96
C VAL A 111 -12.41 -12.19 -1.10
N ARG A 112 -11.95 -11.07 -1.65
CA ARG A 112 -12.75 -9.83 -1.73
C ARG A 112 -13.45 -9.70 -3.07
N GLN A 113 -14.54 -8.93 -3.06
CA GLN A 113 -15.19 -8.47 -4.27
C GLN A 113 -14.28 -7.43 -4.95
N HIS A 114 -14.24 -7.45 -6.28
CA HIS A 114 -13.53 -6.43 -7.05
C HIS A 114 -14.28 -5.09 -6.90
N ASP A 115 -13.61 -4.07 -6.37
CA ASP A 115 -14.18 -2.71 -6.34
C ASP A 115 -13.93 -2.03 -7.68
N TRP A 116 -14.92 -1.26 -8.13
CA TRP A 116 -14.77 -0.40 -9.30
C TRP A 116 -13.66 0.63 -9.05
N PRO A 117 -12.85 0.97 -10.07
CA PRO A 117 -11.80 1.94 -9.93
C PRO A 117 -12.37 3.28 -9.45
N GLN A 118 -12.05 3.65 -8.22
CA GLN A 118 -12.33 4.97 -7.67
C GLN A 118 -11.11 5.88 -7.88
N THR A 119 -11.35 7.17 -7.97
CA THR A 119 -10.29 8.19 -8.09
C THR A 119 -9.35 8.11 -6.88
N ALA A 120 -8.07 7.85 -7.13
CA ALA A 120 -7.04 7.68 -6.10
C ALA A 120 -6.56 9.00 -5.46
N GLU A 121 -7.06 10.15 -5.90
CA GLU A 121 -6.57 11.47 -5.51
C GLU A 121 -6.68 11.73 -4.00
N LEU A 122 -7.83 11.41 -3.40
CA LEU A 122 -8.04 11.55 -1.95
C LEU A 122 -7.10 10.64 -1.15
N LEU A 123 -6.85 9.43 -1.65
CA LEU A 123 -5.96 8.48 -1.00
C LEU A 123 -4.51 9.01 -1.02
N HIS A 124 -4.06 9.51 -2.17
CA HIS A 124 -2.72 10.09 -2.31
C HIS A 124 -2.55 11.35 -1.46
N ALA A 125 -3.51 12.27 -1.47
CA ALA A 125 -3.44 13.48 -0.66
C ALA A 125 -3.36 13.18 0.85
N THR A 126 -4.17 12.22 1.34
CA THR A 126 -4.14 11.82 2.75
C THR A 126 -2.88 11.03 3.13
N GLN A 127 -2.28 10.29 2.19
CA GLN A 127 -1.02 9.59 2.39
C GLN A 127 0.16 10.56 2.43
N ASP A 128 0.20 11.56 1.56
CA ASP A 128 1.24 12.58 1.54
C ASP A 128 1.20 13.41 2.83
N GLY A 129 0.02 13.91 3.22
CA GLY A 129 -0.13 14.66 4.47
C GLY A 129 0.28 13.84 5.70
N PHE A 130 -0.12 12.56 5.75
CA PHE A 130 0.28 11.65 6.81
C PHE A 130 1.80 11.42 6.85
N THR A 131 2.43 11.17 5.70
CA THR A 131 3.87 10.90 5.62
C THR A 131 4.67 12.12 6.07
N HIS A 132 4.30 13.33 5.62
CA HIS A 132 4.97 14.56 6.04
C HIS A 132 4.86 14.78 7.55
N PHE A 133 3.67 14.58 8.11
CA PHE A 133 3.43 14.73 9.54
C PHE A 133 4.19 13.68 10.36
N ALA A 134 4.14 12.41 9.94
CA ALA A 134 4.86 11.32 10.59
C ALA A 134 6.38 11.52 10.55
N CYS A 135 6.94 11.96 9.42
CA CYS A 135 8.36 12.30 9.29
C CYS A 135 8.75 13.46 10.21
N PHE A 136 7.93 14.51 10.31
CA PHE A 136 8.18 15.61 11.25
C PHE A 136 8.22 15.10 12.70
N LEU A 137 7.19 14.36 13.13
CA LEU A 137 7.15 13.79 14.47
C LEU A 137 8.33 12.84 14.74
N ALA A 138 8.74 12.07 13.74
CA ALA A 138 9.91 11.21 13.83
C ALA A 138 11.17 12.02 14.10
N VAL A 139 11.43 13.09 13.34
CA VAL A 139 12.61 13.95 13.56
C VAL A 139 12.62 14.52 14.97
N VAL A 140 11.48 15.03 15.43
CA VAL A 140 11.27 15.56 16.79
C VAL A 140 11.63 14.50 17.84
N TRP A 141 11.09 13.29 17.68
CA TRP A 141 11.33 12.15 18.56
C TRP A 141 12.79 11.69 18.56
N HIS A 142 13.38 11.50 17.39
CA HIS A 142 14.77 11.05 17.24
C HIS A 142 15.76 12.07 17.79
N CYS A 143 15.54 13.37 17.56
CA CYS A 143 16.37 14.42 18.14
C CYS A 143 16.23 14.45 19.67
N GLY A 144 15.01 14.27 20.18
CA GLY A 144 14.76 14.18 21.62
C GLY A 144 15.48 12.99 22.26
N LEU A 145 15.34 11.80 21.66
CA LEU A 145 16.05 10.60 22.10
C LEU A 145 17.56 10.79 22.05
N ALA A 146 18.11 11.30 20.95
CA ALA A 146 19.54 11.55 20.81
C ALA A 146 20.07 12.55 21.86
N LEU A 147 19.31 13.62 22.13
CA LEU A 147 19.68 14.60 23.14
C LEU A 147 19.77 13.96 24.53
N VAL A 148 18.80 13.12 24.89
CA VAL A 148 18.76 12.42 26.18
C VAL A 148 19.83 11.32 26.28
N THR A 149 20.03 10.52 25.23
CA THR A 149 20.93 9.36 25.29
C THR A 149 22.41 9.74 25.23
N PHE A 150 22.78 10.74 24.43
CA PHE A 150 24.19 11.10 24.24
C PHE A 150 24.70 12.17 25.22
N ASN A 151 23.84 12.89 25.93
CA ASN A 151 24.27 13.96 26.86
C ASN A 151 24.00 13.59 28.33
N ARG A 152 24.98 12.96 28.99
CA ARG A 152 24.89 12.61 30.43
C ARG A 152 24.67 13.82 31.35
N SER A 153 25.18 14.99 30.96
CA SER A 153 25.09 16.23 31.73
C SER A 153 23.83 17.06 31.43
N VAL A 154 22.83 16.51 30.71
CA VAL A 154 21.61 17.25 30.39
C VAL A 154 20.88 17.76 31.64
N HIS A 155 21.03 17.06 32.77
CA HIS A 155 20.44 17.44 34.06
C HIS A 155 21.03 18.72 34.67
N SER A 156 22.25 19.12 34.29
CA SER A 156 22.90 20.34 34.82
C SER A 156 22.61 21.57 33.97
N TRP A 157 21.97 21.42 32.82
CA TRP A 157 21.68 22.52 31.91
C TRP A 157 20.37 23.21 32.30
N GLY A 158 20.29 24.51 32.07
CA GLY A 158 19.04 25.26 32.23
C GLY A 158 18.00 24.78 31.22
N GLY A 159 16.73 24.67 31.61
CA GLY A 159 15.65 24.19 30.72
C GLY A 159 15.56 24.96 29.41
N GLY A 160 15.83 26.28 29.43
CA GLY A 160 15.84 27.12 28.23
C GLY A 160 16.93 26.77 27.22
N THR A 161 18.14 26.41 27.67
CA THR A 161 19.23 26.04 26.75
C THR A 161 18.98 24.68 26.11
N ILE A 162 18.42 23.73 26.87
CA ILE A 162 18.02 22.41 26.37
C ILE A 162 16.95 22.57 25.29
N LEU A 163 15.88 23.32 25.58
CA LEU A 163 14.80 23.56 24.62
C LEU A 163 15.31 24.26 23.35
N GLY A 164 16.15 25.30 23.51
CA GLY A 164 16.73 26.03 22.39
C GLY A 164 17.59 25.14 21.47
N LEU A 165 18.48 24.33 22.06
CA LEU A 165 19.29 23.37 21.31
C LEU A 165 18.44 22.31 20.62
N TRP A 166 17.41 21.80 21.30
CA TRP A 166 16.51 20.79 20.73
C TRP A 166 15.73 21.35 19.53
N VAL A 167 15.13 22.54 19.67
CA VAL A 167 14.40 23.20 18.57
C VAL A 167 15.35 23.51 17.40
N ALA A 168 16.56 24.01 17.68
CA ALA A 168 17.55 24.28 16.66
C ALA A 168 17.98 23.00 15.91
N ALA A 169 18.17 21.88 16.62
CA ALA A 169 18.50 20.60 16.02
C ALA A 169 17.35 20.06 15.15
N VAL A 170 16.11 20.10 15.65
CA VAL A 170 14.92 19.68 14.89
C VAL A 170 14.77 20.51 13.62
N ALA A 171 14.89 21.84 13.73
CA ALA A 171 14.79 22.75 12.59
C ALA A 171 15.90 22.50 11.55
N GLY A 172 17.14 22.31 12.01
CA GLY A 172 18.28 22.02 11.14
C GLY A 172 18.13 20.70 10.37
N VAL A 173 17.75 19.62 11.06
CA VAL A 173 17.52 18.30 10.44
C VAL A 173 16.34 18.36 9.47
N TYR A 174 15.25 19.01 9.86
CA TYR A 174 14.08 19.14 8.99
C TYR A 174 14.38 19.96 7.73
N ALA A 175 15.11 21.07 7.86
CA ALA A 175 15.56 21.87 6.72
C ALA A 175 16.47 21.08 5.78
N ALA A 176 17.38 20.25 6.32
CA ALA A 176 18.23 19.38 5.51
C ALA A 176 17.42 18.33 4.73
N LEU A 177 16.44 17.68 5.38
CA LEU A 177 15.54 16.73 4.72
C LEU A 177 14.70 17.40 3.64
N TYR A 178 14.20 18.61 3.88
CA TYR A 178 13.46 19.38 2.90
C TYR A 178 14.34 19.77 1.69
N LEU A 179 15.58 20.20 1.93
CA LEU A 179 16.51 20.53 0.85
C LEU A 179 16.85 19.29 0.01
N MET A 180 17.05 18.14 0.65
CA MET A 180 17.25 16.85 -0.03
C MET A 180 16.03 16.45 -0.86
N SER A 181 14.81 16.61 -0.34
CA SER A 181 13.61 16.28 -1.10
C SER A 181 13.47 17.18 -2.34
N VAL A 182 13.71 18.49 -2.21
CA VAL A 182 13.69 19.44 -3.35
C VAL A 182 14.74 19.04 -4.39
N LEU A 183 15.94 18.63 -3.98
CA LEU A 183 17.00 18.21 -4.87
C LEU A 183 16.62 16.96 -5.66
N VAL A 184 16.08 15.94 -4.98
CA VAL A 184 15.59 14.71 -5.63
C VAL A 184 14.49 15.01 -6.65
N HIS A 185 13.53 15.88 -6.31
CA HIS A 185 12.46 16.28 -7.25
C HIS A 185 12.97 17.10 -8.44
N ARG A 186 14.10 17.82 -8.30
CA ARG A 186 14.72 18.51 -9.44
C ARG A 186 15.44 17.52 -10.36
N VAL A 187 16.20 16.57 -9.80
CA VAL A 187 16.89 15.53 -10.56
C VAL A 187 15.90 14.64 -11.31
N ALA A 188 14.83 14.20 -10.65
CA ALA A 188 13.79 13.37 -11.27
C ALA A 188 13.04 14.05 -12.42
N ARG A 189 13.00 15.39 -12.47
CA ARG A 189 12.41 16.15 -13.58
C ARG A 189 13.36 16.35 -14.77
N CYS A 190 14.66 16.12 -14.57
CA CYS A 190 15.66 16.26 -15.62
C CYS A 190 15.97 14.94 -16.34
N LEU A 191 15.61 13.80 -15.74
CA LEU A 191 15.70 12.45 -16.30
C LEU A 191 14.41 12.12 -17.07
#